data_AF-A0A2J2H9K9-F1
#
_entry.id   AF-A0A2J2H9K9-F1
#
_cell.length_a   1.000
_cell.length_b   1.000
_cell.length_c   1.000
_cell.angle_alpha   90.00
_cell.angle_beta   90.00
_cell.angle_gamma   90.00
#
_symmetry.space_group_name_H-M   'P 1'
#
loop_
_entity.id
_entity.type
_entity.pdbx_description
1 polymer ?
#
loop_
_entity_poly.entity_id
_entity_poly.type
_entity_poly.pdbx_seq_one_letter_code
_entity_poly.pdbx_strand_id
1 'polypeptide(L)'
;MGAGKEGGFIRYSKYMFPFVDCVIRLYSELGKPVPISDVEDCMRDIHALRSTGGQYEGRDAALDNGFVIGVPVGRRTRYVPTMEGVVSTGLYFGLLNVTNDIPVGNIPCLLKLLRINLGLNRLWFAFTMLWLKNQAAQAPSNTDNLAKEMERLHIYFMNFVTAKALLGIEIRDLNPMYYKLVMDTIKGGIVSLFKAPLPSGGKIPIDLNFYLKLITKACGTIRW
;
A
#
# COMPACT_ATOMS: atom_id res chain seq x y z
N MET A 1 -6.58 15.68 -33.73
CA MET A 1 -7.20 16.88 -33.12
C MET A 1 -8.52 16.42 -32.53
N GLY A 2 -8.57 16.15 -31.22
CA GLY A 2 -9.44 16.84 -30.24
C GLY A 2 -10.83 16.17 -30.20
N ALA A 3 -11.44 15.72 -29.10
CA ALA A 3 -11.40 16.03 -27.67
C ALA A 3 -11.78 14.74 -26.89
N GLY A 4 -11.69 14.59 -25.58
CA GLY A 4 -11.41 15.52 -24.50
C GLY A 4 -11.02 14.70 -23.27
N LYS A 5 -9.98 15.18 -22.56
CA LYS A 5 -9.69 14.80 -21.19
C LYS A 5 -10.65 15.60 -20.30
N GLU A 6 -11.79 15.05 -19.94
CA GLU A 6 -12.62 15.60 -18.86
C GLU A 6 -13.26 14.45 -18.06
N GLY A 7 -12.89 14.37 -16.78
CA GLY A 7 -13.63 13.61 -15.76
C GLY A 7 -13.67 12.09 -15.94
N GLY A 8 -12.50 11.42 -15.88
CA GLY A 8 -12.49 9.96 -15.78
C GLY A 8 -13.23 9.50 -14.52
N PHE A 9 -14.40 8.87 -14.68
CA PHE A 9 -15.10 8.23 -13.59
C PHE A 9 -14.14 7.23 -12.92
N ILE A 10 -13.85 7.42 -11.63
CA ILE A 10 -13.18 6.41 -10.81
C ILE A 10 -14.11 5.20 -10.77
N ARG A 11 -13.88 4.21 -11.65
CA ARG A 11 -14.66 2.97 -11.66
C ARG A 11 -14.17 2.10 -10.52
N TYR A 12 -14.81 2.24 -9.36
CA TYR A 12 -14.51 1.37 -8.23
C TYR A 12 -15.16 0.00 -8.44
N SER A 13 -14.34 -1.05 -8.47
CA SER A 13 -14.80 -2.44 -8.53
C SER A 13 -14.28 -3.22 -7.33
N LYS A 14 -15.11 -4.12 -6.79
CA LYS A 14 -14.68 -5.05 -5.73
C LYS A 14 -13.53 -5.97 -6.18
N TYR A 15 -13.32 -6.13 -7.48
CA TYR A 15 -12.25 -6.94 -8.06
C TYR A 15 -10.93 -6.17 -8.26
N MET A 16 -10.96 -4.83 -8.11
CA MET A 16 -9.81 -3.97 -8.39
C MET A 16 -8.62 -4.24 -7.46
N PHE A 17 -8.81 -4.12 -6.14
CA PHE A 17 -7.71 -4.34 -5.19
C PHE A 17 -7.16 -5.78 -5.19
N PRO A 18 -7.99 -6.84 -5.34
CA PRO A 18 -7.50 -8.19 -5.59
C PRO A 18 -6.62 -8.30 -6.85
N PHE A 19 -7.00 -7.65 -7.95
CA PHE A 19 -6.18 -7.61 -9.16
C PHE A 19 -4.82 -6.93 -8.92
N VAL A 20 -4.82 -5.77 -8.26
CA VAL A 20 -3.60 -5.01 -7.95
C VAL A 20 -2.69 -5.80 -7.00
N ASP A 21 -3.22 -6.45 -5.96
CA ASP A 21 -2.45 -7.31 -5.03
C ASP A 21 -1.74 -8.43 -5.78
N CYS A 22 -2.42 -9.11 -6.69
CA CYS A 22 -1.84 -10.15 -7.52
C CYS A 22 -0.71 -9.63 -8.42
N VAL A 23 -0.90 -8.48 -9.07
CA VAL A 23 0.16 -7.83 -9.86
C VAL A 23 1.36 -7.48 -8.98
N ILE A 24 1.16 -6.95 -7.77
CA ILE A 24 2.24 -6.60 -6.85
C ILE A 24 3.05 -7.83 -6.44
N ARG A 25 2.38 -8.91 -6.03
CA ARG A 25 3.03 -10.16 -5.60
C ARG A 25 3.88 -10.75 -6.72
N LEU A 26 3.26 -10.98 -7.87
CA LEU A 26 3.91 -11.60 -9.01
C LEU A 26 5.04 -10.72 -9.56
N TYR A 27 4.86 -9.40 -9.61
CA TYR A 27 5.93 -8.49 -10.05
C TYR A 27 7.13 -8.53 -9.10
N SER A 28 6.88 -8.59 -7.79
CA SER A 28 7.94 -8.66 -6.77
C SER A 28 8.71 -9.99 -6.83
N GLU A 29 8.03 -11.08 -7.16
CA GLU A 29 8.62 -12.43 -7.26
C GLU A 29 9.35 -12.65 -8.60
N LEU A 30 8.75 -12.23 -9.71
CA LEU A 30 9.27 -12.47 -11.06
C LEU A 30 10.31 -11.43 -11.50
N GLY A 31 10.32 -10.24 -10.90
CA GLY A 31 11.20 -9.13 -11.26
C GLY A 31 10.94 -8.55 -12.65
N LYS A 32 9.78 -8.85 -13.27
CA LYS A 32 9.44 -8.48 -14.66
C LYS A 32 7.93 -8.25 -14.83
N PRO A 33 7.50 -7.54 -15.89
CA PRO A 33 6.08 -7.32 -16.15
C PRO A 33 5.27 -8.62 -16.21
N VAL A 34 4.10 -8.60 -15.57
CA VAL A 34 3.28 -9.78 -15.28
C VAL A 34 2.24 -10.00 -16.39
N PRO A 35 2.11 -11.21 -16.96
CA PRO A 35 1.06 -11.51 -17.94
C PRO A 35 -0.32 -11.64 -17.28
N ILE A 36 -1.40 -11.41 -18.05
CA ILE A 36 -2.77 -11.50 -17.52
C ILE A 36 -3.11 -12.89 -16.95
N SER A 37 -2.60 -13.96 -17.58
CA SER A 37 -2.86 -15.35 -17.15
C SER A 37 -2.45 -15.58 -15.69
N ASP A 38 -1.25 -15.13 -15.34
CA ASP A 38 -0.70 -15.35 -14.00
C ASP A 38 -1.50 -14.55 -12.96
N VAL A 39 -2.00 -13.36 -13.35
CA VAL A 39 -2.88 -12.56 -12.49
C VAL A 39 -4.24 -13.24 -12.31
N GLU A 40 -4.84 -13.78 -13.37
CA GLU A 40 -6.10 -14.52 -13.31
C GLU A 40 -5.98 -15.76 -12.40
N ASP A 41 -4.88 -16.49 -12.49
CA ASP A 41 -4.61 -17.66 -11.64
C ASP A 41 -4.40 -17.22 -10.18
N CYS A 42 -3.61 -16.18 -9.92
CA CYS A 42 -3.46 -15.61 -8.59
C CYS A 42 -4.81 -15.14 -7.99
N MET A 43 -5.68 -14.51 -8.77
CA MET A 43 -7.00 -14.07 -8.30
C MET A 43 -7.90 -15.26 -7.94
N ARG A 44 -7.80 -16.38 -8.66
CA ARG A 44 -8.54 -17.61 -8.37
C ARG A 44 -8.05 -18.27 -7.09
N ASP A 45 -6.74 -18.32 -6.91
CA ASP A 45 -6.11 -19.11 -5.85
C ASP A 45 -6.05 -18.35 -4.53
N ILE A 46 -5.71 -17.06 -4.56
CA ILE A 46 -5.52 -16.23 -3.35
C ILE A 46 -6.84 -15.59 -2.91
N HIS A 47 -7.63 -15.08 -3.85
CA HIS A 47 -8.82 -14.29 -3.54
C HIS A 47 -10.13 -15.06 -3.76
N ALA A 48 -10.07 -16.33 -4.19
CA ALA A 48 -11.24 -17.14 -4.55
C ALA A 48 -12.15 -16.51 -5.62
N LEU A 49 -11.59 -15.66 -6.49
CA LEU A 49 -12.32 -14.91 -7.52
C LEU A 49 -12.19 -15.60 -8.88
N ARG A 50 -13.17 -16.45 -9.20
CA ARG A 50 -13.17 -17.29 -10.42
C ARG A 50 -13.89 -16.71 -11.63
N SER A 51 -14.64 -15.61 -11.46
CA SER A 51 -15.38 -15.00 -12.56
C SER A 51 -14.42 -14.30 -13.52
N THR A 52 -14.29 -14.82 -14.75
CA THR A 52 -13.51 -14.20 -15.82
C THR A 52 -13.94 -12.74 -16.04
N GLY A 53 -15.25 -12.47 -16.12
CA GLY A 53 -15.77 -11.12 -16.28
C GLY A 53 -15.36 -10.19 -15.13
N GLY A 54 -15.36 -10.68 -13.89
CA GLY A 54 -14.90 -9.93 -12.72
C GLY A 54 -13.38 -9.67 -12.73
N GLN A 55 -12.58 -10.61 -13.23
CA GLN A 55 -11.13 -10.44 -13.38
C GLN A 55 -10.80 -9.32 -14.39
N TYR A 56 -11.48 -9.30 -15.53
CA TYR A 56 -11.34 -8.22 -16.52
C TYR A 56 -11.87 -6.89 -16.01
N GLU A 57 -12.98 -6.88 -15.26
CA GLU A 57 -13.49 -5.67 -14.61
C GLU A 57 -12.48 -5.10 -13.59
N GLY A 58 -11.85 -5.97 -12.79
CA GLY A 58 -10.81 -5.59 -11.84
C GLY A 58 -9.58 -5.00 -12.52
N ARG A 59 -9.16 -5.60 -13.65
CA ARG A 59 -8.09 -5.09 -14.51
C ARG A 59 -8.39 -3.68 -15.00
N ASP A 60 -9.55 -3.50 -15.63
CA ASP A 60 -9.92 -2.23 -16.26
C ASP A 60 -10.00 -1.12 -15.20
N ALA A 61 -10.63 -1.42 -14.05
CA ALA A 61 -10.65 -0.52 -12.91
C ALA A 61 -9.22 -0.18 -12.42
N ALA A 62 -8.31 -1.16 -12.32
CA ALA A 62 -6.95 -0.92 -11.86
C ALA A 62 -6.13 -0.04 -12.83
N LEU A 63 -6.36 -0.19 -14.14
CA LEU A 63 -5.75 0.64 -15.18
C LEU A 63 -6.33 2.07 -15.17
N ASP A 64 -7.64 2.20 -15.12
CA ASP A 64 -8.35 3.50 -15.11
C ASP A 64 -7.95 4.35 -13.89
N ASN A 65 -7.70 3.69 -12.75
CA ASN A 65 -7.25 4.36 -11.53
C ASN A 65 -5.72 4.59 -11.48
N GLY A 66 -4.96 4.14 -12.48
CA GLY A 66 -3.49 4.28 -12.50
C GLY A 66 -2.76 3.48 -11.41
N PHE A 67 -3.41 2.48 -10.81
CA PHE A 67 -2.80 1.59 -9.82
C PHE A 67 -1.90 0.54 -10.46
N VAL A 68 -2.17 0.23 -11.72
CA VAL A 68 -1.38 -0.66 -12.57
C VAL A 68 -1.19 0.02 -13.92
N ILE A 69 -0.05 -0.21 -14.55
CA ILE A 69 0.22 0.24 -15.93
C ILE A 69 0.36 -0.99 -16.82
N GLY A 70 -0.28 -0.93 -17.99
CA GLY A 70 -0.07 -1.87 -19.07
C GLY A 70 1.16 -1.51 -19.88
N VAL A 71 2.14 -2.41 -19.98
CA VAL A 71 3.36 -2.26 -20.78
C VAL A 71 3.37 -3.26 -21.93
N PRO A 72 3.73 -2.84 -23.16
CA PRO A 72 3.86 -3.76 -24.28
C PRO A 72 5.11 -4.61 -24.13
N VAL A 73 4.97 -5.93 -24.20
CA VAL A 73 6.07 -6.91 -24.23
C VAL A 73 5.88 -7.80 -25.45
N GLY A 74 6.56 -7.44 -26.55
CA GLY A 74 6.31 -8.02 -27.87
C GLY A 74 4.90 -7.67 -28.35
N ARG A 75 4.10 -8.68 -28.70
CA ARG A 75 2.70 -8.52 -29.14
C ARG A 75 1.66 -8.57 -28.02
N ARG A 76 2.09 -8.71 -26.76
CA ARG A 76 1.19 -8.89 -25.61
C ARG A 76 1.35 -7.73 -24.62
N THR A 77 0.26 -7.36 -23.98
CA THR A 77 0.28 -6.43 -22.84
C THR A 77 0.60 -7.18 -21.56
N ARG A 78 1.45 -6.60 -20.73
CA ARG A 78 1.78 -7.07 -19.38
C ARG A 78 1.60 -5.95 -18.37
N TYR A 79 1.56 -6.29 -17.09
CA TYR A 79 1.18 -5.38 -16.03
C TYR A 79 2.34 -5.13 -15.07
N VAL A 80 2.48 -3.86 -14.68
CA VAL A 80 3.44 -3.41 -13.68
C VAL A 80 2.66 -2.59 -12.64
N PRO A 81 2.87 -2.84 -11.33
CA PRO A 81 2.20 -2.05 -10.30
C PRO A 81 2.81 -0.64 -10.22
N THR A 82 1.99 0.36 -9.93
CA THR A 82 2.48 1.68 -9.53
C THR A 82 2.63 1.75 -8.02
N MET A 83 3.47 2.67 -7.53
CA MET A 83 3.57 2.90 -6.08
C MET A 83 2.24 3.39 -5.49
N GLU A 84 1.42 4.10 -6.27
CA GLU A 84 0.07 4.49 -5.86
C GLU A 84 -0.84 3.27 -5.66
N GLY A 85 -0.77 2.29 -6.57
CA GLY A 85 -1.47 1.02 -6.44
C GLY A 85 -1.00 0.21 -5.24
N VAL A 86 0.32 0.16 -4.99
CA VAL A 86 0.92 -0.49 -3.81
C VAL A 86 0.37 0.10 -2.51
N VAL A 87 0.39 1.43 -2.39
CA VAL A 87 -0.08 2.13 -1.20
C VAL A 87 -1.57 1.90 -0.99
N SER A 88 -2.38 2.13 -2.01
CA SER A 88 -3.84 2.01 -1.92
C SER A 88 -4.28 0.59 -1.58
N THR A 89 -3.63 -0.42 -2.17
CA THR A 89 -3.90 -1.84 -1.91
C THR A 89 -3.49 -2.24 -0.50
N GLY A 90 -2.31 -1.81 -0.04
CA GLY A 90 -1.84 -2.06 1.33
C GLY A 90 -2.78 -1.46 2.38
N LEU A 91 -3.26 -0.23 2.15
CA LEU A 91 -4.23 0.43 3.02
C LEU A 91 -5.58 -0.30 3.03
N TYR A 92 -6.08 -0.69 1.86
CA TYR A 92 -7.35 -1.40 1.72
C TYR A 92 -7.36 -2.75 2.44
N PHE A 93 -6.38 -3.61 2.18
CA PHE A 93 -6.29 -4.91 2.86
C PHE A 93 -5.87 -4.77 4.33
N GLY A 94 -5.13 -3.73 4.69
CA GLY A 94 -4.88 -3.37 6.07
C GLY A 94 -6.20 -3.09 6.81
N LEU A 95 -7.10 -2.34 6.19
CA LEU A 95 -8.39 -2.01 6.76
C LEU A 95 -9.33 -3.22 6.84
N LEU A 96 -9.39 -4.06 5.80
CA LEU A 96 -10.17 -5.30 5.81
C LEU A 96 -9.74 -6.25 6.93
N ASN A 97 -8.45 -6.26 7.27
CA ASN A 97 -7.94 -7.04 8.40
C ASN A 97 -8.43 -6.54 9.76
N VAL A 98 -8.92 -5.29 9.84
CA VAL A 98 -9.42 -4.68 11.07
C VAL A 98 -10.95 -4.71 11.11
N THR A 99 -11.64 -4.51 9.99
CA THR A 99 -13.12 -4.52 9.91
C THR A 99 -13.63 -5.03 8.56
N ASN A 100 -14.80 -5.69 8.60
CA ASN A 100 -15.56 -6.07 7.41
C ASN A 100 -16.61 -5.02 7.02
N ASP A 101 -16.90 -4.05 7.88
CA ASP A 101 -17.98 -3.06 7.71
C ASP A 101 -17.47 -1.74 7.10
N ILE A 102 -16.84 -1.81 5.93
CA ILE A 102 -16.33 -0.61 5.26
C ILE A 102 -17.43 -0.03 4.35
N PRO A 103 -17.89 1.22 4.59
CA PRO A 103 -18.86 1.86 3.70
C PRO A 103 -18.20 2.12 2.34
N VAL A 104 -18.63 1.36 1.32
CA VAL A 104 -18.01 1.31 -0.02
C VAL A 104 -17.89 2.70 -0.66
N GLY A 105 -18.90 3.56 -0.48
CA GLY A 105 -18.90 4.93 -1.01
C GLY A 105 -17.81 5.84 -0.41
N ASN A 106 -17.29 5.53 0.77
CA ASN A 106 -16.29 6.35 1.48
C ASN A 106 -14.88 5.77 1.38
N ILE A 107 -14.68 4.63 0.71
CA ILE A 107 -13.36 3.98 0.61
C ILE A 107 -12.28 4.95 0.11
N PRO A 108 -12.48 5.72 -0.99
CA PRO A 108 -11.42 6.61 -1.48
C PRO A 108 -11.00 7.66 -0.45
N CYS A 109 -11.95 8.27 0.25
CA CYS A 109 -11.67 9.27 1.28
C CYS A 109 -11.00 8.65 2.51
N LEU A 110 -11.47 7.48 2.95
CA LEU A 110 -10.90 6.76 4.07
C LEU A 110 -9.44 6.35 3.80
N LEU A 111 -9.14 5.86 2.59
CA LEU A 111 -7.77 5.53 2.18
C LEU A 111 -6.87 6.79 2.17
N LYS A 112 -7.36 7.94 1.68
CA LYS A 112 -6.60 9.20 1.73
C LYS A 112 -6.25 9.63 3.16
N LEU A 113 -7.19 9.55 4.08
CA LEU A 113 -6.95 9.95 5.48
C LEU A 113 -6.00 8.99 6.19
N LEU A 114 -6.18 7.68 5.99
CA LEU A 114 -5.27 6.66 6.52
C LEU A 114 -3.86 6.83 5.96
N ARG A 115 -3.74 7.14 4.67
CA ARG A 115 -2.46 7.42 4.01
C ARG A 115 -1.70 8.54 4.70
N ILE A 116 -2.36 9.68 4.95
CA ILE A 116 -1.74 10.84 5.62
C ILE A 116 -1.32 10.47 7.04
N ASN A 117 -2.21 9.84 7.81
CA ASN A 117 -1.94 9.50 9.20
C ASN A 117 -0.75 8.52 9.32
N LEU A 118 -0.77 7.46 8.53
CA LEU A 118 0.32 6.47 8.51
C LEU A 118 1.61 7.07 7.96
N GLY A 119 1.53 7.92 6.94
CA GLY A 119 2.67 8.61 6.35
C GLY A 119 3.40 9.49 7.35
N LEU A 120 2.66 10.31 8.11
CA LEU A 120 3.22 11.15 9.18
C LEU A 120 3.82 10.32 10.31
N ASN A 121 3.14 9.25 10.74
CA ASN A 121 3.66 8.35 11.76
C ASN A 121 4.97 7.68 11.34
N ARG A 122 5.04 7.20 10.09
CA ARG A 122 6.25 6.58 9.52
C ARG A 122 7.38 7.58 9.32
N LEU A 123 7.08 8.80 8.89
CA LEU A 123 8.07 9.86 8.76
C LEU A 123 8.68 10.23 10.12
N TRP A 124 7.83 10.40 11.13
CA TRP A 124 8.26 10.64 12.51
C TRP A 124 9.17 9.52 13.01
N PHE A 125 8.74 8.26 12.85
CA PHE A 125 9.53 7.11 13.28
C PHE A 125 10.88 7.03 12.55
N ALA A 126 10.91 7.25 11.23
CA ALA A 126 12.15 7.29 10.46
C ALA A 126 13.11 8.39 10.96
N PHE A 127 12.58 9.56 11.28
CA PHE A 127 13.37 10.66 11.84
C PHE A 127 13.92 10.32 13.23
N THR A 128 13.08 9.80 14.14
CA THR A 128 13.52 9.37 15.48
C THR A 128 14.62 8.31 15.39
N MET A 129 14.47 7.34 14.50
CA MET A 129 15.43 6.27 14.29
C MET A 129 16.77 6.79 13.74
N LEU A 130 16.75 7.74 12.81
CA LEU A 130 17.95 8.40 12.29
C LEU A 130 18.65 9.23 13.38
N TRP A 131 17.87 9.96 14.18
CA TRP A 131 18.37 10.75 15.29
C TRP A 131 19.07 9.87 16.34
N LEU A 132 18.45 8.74 16.72
CA LEU A 132 19.05 7.75 17.63
C LEU A 132 20.35 7.17 17.08
N LYS A 133 20.41 6.87 15.77
CA LYS A 133 21.64 6.40 15.12
C LYS A 133 22.77 7.43 15.26
N ASN A 134 22.48 8.71 15.00
CA ASN A 134 23.47 9.78 15.09
C ASN A 134 23.98 9.98 16.52
N GLN A 135 23.15 9.72 17.54
CA GLN A 135 23.62 9.70 18.93
C GLN A 135 24.47 8.46 19.25
N ALA A 136 24.06 7.28 18.78
CA ALA A 136 24.78 6.03 19.03
C ALA A 136 26.13 5.92 18.29
N ALA A 137 26.32 6.67 17.19
CA ALA A 137 27.57 6.74 16.44
C ALA A 137 28.74 7.38 17.22
N GLN A 138 28.51 7.85 18.46
CA GLN A 138 29.54 8.33 19.38
C GLN A 138 30.11 7.21 20.29
N ALA A 139 29.65 5.96 20.16
CA ALA A 139 30.20 4.81 20.89
C ALA A 139 31.14 3.97 19.98
N PRO A 140 32.25 3.42 20.50
CA PRO A 140 33.21 2.65 19.70
C PRO A 140 32.60 1.35 19.15
N SER A 141 32.74 1.13 17.84
CA SER A 141 32.21 -0.03 17.12
C SER A 141 33.06 -1.28 17.35
N ASN A 142 32.44 -2.41 17.70
CA ASN A 142 33.09 -3.72 17.73
C ASN A 142 32.58 -4.60 16.57
N THR A 143 33.49 -5.33 15.91
CA THR A 143 33.35 -5.92 14.56
C THR A 143 32.45 -7.16 14.43
N ASP A 144 31.86 -7.68 15.51
CA ASP A 144 30.94 -8.83 15.49
C ASP A 144 29.54 -8.54 14.92
N ASN A 145 29.31 -7.33 14.39
CA ASN A 145 27.98 -6.76 14.18
C ASN A 145 27.55 -6.54 12.72
N LEU A 146 28.30 -7.01 11.71
CA LEU A 146 28.00 -6.70 10.30
C LEU A 146 26.57 -7.13 9.88
N ALA A 147 26.12 -8.32 10.27
CA ALA A 147 24.77 -8.79 9.98
C ALA A 147 23.69 -7.93 10.66
N LYS A 148 23.91 -7.54 11.93
CA LYS A 148 23.00 -6.65 12.69
C LYS A 148 23.02 -5.21 12.16
N GLU A 149 24.12 -4.77 11.58
CA GLU A 149 24.21 -3.48 10.91
C GLU A 149 23.50 -3.49 9.57
N MET A 150 23.65 -4.54 8.76
CA MET A 150 22.91 -4.71 7.50
C MET A 150 21.40 -4.81 7.75
N GLU A 151 20.97 -5.56 8.78
CA GLU A 151 19.57 -5.65 9.19
C GLU A 151 19.02 -4.27 9.60
N ARG A 152 19.76 -3.52 10.41
CA ARG A 152 19.38 -2.15 10.78
C ARG A 152 19.28 -1.25 9.55
N LEU A 153 20.26 -1.30 8.64
CA LEU A 153 20.25 -0.51 7.40
C LEU A 153 19.01 -0.80 6.55
N HIS A 154 18.65 -2.08 6.44
CA HIS A 154 17.44 -2.52 5.75
C HIS A 154 16.17 -1.96 6.40
N ILE A 155 16.08 -1.98 7.74
CA ILE A 155 14.95 -1.41 8.48
C ILE A 155 14.84 0.11 8.24
N TYR A 156 15.96 0.84 8.25
CA TYR A 156 15.97 2.28 7.95
C TYR A 156 15.48 2.56 6.53
N PHE A 157 16.03 1.83 5.56
CA PHE A 157 15.67 1.94 4.16
C PHE A 157 14.16 1.69 3.96
N MET A 158 13.63 0.60 4.51
CA MET A 158 12.22 0.26 4.36
C MET A 158 11.28 1.28 4.98
N ASN A 159 11.61 1.83 6.15
CA ASN A 159 10.80 2.89 6.76
C ASN A 159 10.80 4.16 5.92
N PHE A 160 11.94 4.54 5.35
CA PHE A 160 12.05 5.73 4.50
C PHE A 160 11.30 5.56 3.17
N VAL A 161 11.48 4.42 2.50
CA VAL A 161 10.77 4.08 1.25
C VAL A 161 9.26 4.06 1.49
N THR A 162 8.80 3.42 2.57
CA THR A 162 7.37 3.36 2.92
C THR A 162 6.81 4.74 3.24
N ALA A 163 7.56 5.58 3.98
CA ALA A 163 7.15 6.95 4.28
C ALA A 163 7.02 7.78 2.99
N LYS A 164 8.01 7.72 2.08
CA LYS A 164 7.93 8.39 0.77
C LYS A 164 6.71 7.95 -0.02
N ALA A 165 6.47 6.64 -0.10
CA ALA A 165 5.33 6.08 -0.83
C ALA A 165 4.00 6.60 -0.28
N LEU A 166 3.84 6.56 1.05
CA LEU A 166 2.66 7.08 1.74
C LEU A 166 2.48 8.59 1.54
N LEU A 167 3.56 9.37 1.44
CA LEU A 167 3.50 10.81 1.20
C LEU A 167 3.36 11.19 -0.29
N GLY A 168 3.30 10.20 -1.19
CA GLY A 168 3.20 10.44 -2.63
C GLY A 168 4.48 11.01 -3.24
N ILE A 169 5.61 10.89 -2.53
CA ILE A 169 6.92 11.31 -3.03
C ILE A 169 7.43 10.24 -3.98
N GLU A 170 7.90 10.68 -5.16
CA GLU A 170 8.42 9.79 -6.19
C GLU A 170 9.58 8.91 -5.66
N ILE A 171 9.52 7.63 -6.02
CA ILE A 171 10.56 6.63 -5.75
C ILE A 171 11.00 6.08 -7.10
N ARG A 172 12.23 6.40 -7.50
CA ARG A 172 12.83 5.95 -8.75
C ARG A 172 13.65 4.69 -8.52
N ASP A 173 13.71 3.85 -9.54
CA ASP A 173 14.60 2.67 -9.62
C ASP A 173 14.47 1.71 -8.43
N LEU A 174 13.27 1.63 -7.83
CA LEU A 174 13.02 0.70 -6.74
C LEU A 174 12.99 -0.73 -7.29
N ASN A 175 13.84 -1.60 -6.72
CA ASN A 175 13.85 -3.01 -7.10
C ASN A 175 12.45 -3.63 -6.90
N PRO A 176 11.91 -4.38 -7.87
CA PRO A 176 10.58 -5.01 -7.80
C PRO A 176 10.30 -5.75 -6.48
N MET A 177 11.30 -6.41 -5.91
CA MET A 177 11.18 -7.14 -4.64
C MET A 177 10.59 -6.28 -3.50
N TYR A 178 10.85 -4.97 -3.49
CA TYR A 178 10.39 -4.08 -2.44
C TYR A 178 8.92 -3.69 -2.54
N TYR A 179 8.26 -3.88 -3.69
CA TYR A 179 6.86 -3.46 -3.87
C TYR A 179 5.93 -4.21 -2.91
N LYS A 180 6.07 -5.54 -2.84
CA LYS A 180 5.36 -6.37 -1.87
C LYS A 180 5.74 -6.02 -0.43
N LEU A 181 7.02 -5.78 -0.14
CA LEU A 181 7.48 -5.42 1.21
C LEU A 181 6.86 -4.10 1.69
N VAL A 182 6.77 -3.09 0.81
CA VAL A 182 6.09 -1.82 1.12
C VAL A 182 4.59 -2.07 1.36
N MET A 183 3.92 -2.82 0.49
CA MET A 183 2.50 -3.17 0.67
C MET A 183 2.24 -3.84 2.02
N ASP A 184 3.04 -4.87 2.36
CA ASP A 184 2.92 -5.63 3.60
C ASP A 184 3.22 -4.75 4.83
N THR A 185 4.18 -3.82 4.72
CA THR A 185 4.51 -2.86 5.79
C THR A 185 3.37 -1.88 6.04
N ILE A 186 2.70 -1.41 4.98
CA ILE A 186 1.52 -0.53 5.08
C ILE A 186 0.35 -1.30 5.72
N LYS A 187 0.08 -2.51 5.22
CA LYS A 187 -0.95 -3.41 5.75
C LYS A 187 -0.75 -3.67 7.24
N GLY A 188 0.46 -4.03 7.66
CA GLY A 188 0.82 -4.24 9.06
C GLY A 188 0.68 -2.96 9.89
N GLY A 189 1.07 -1.81 9.34
CA GLY A 189 0.92 -0.51 10.00
C GLY A 189 -0.52 -0.16 10.36
N ILE A 190 -1.48 -0.44 9.46
CA ILE A 190 -2.91 -0.26 9.74
C ILE A 190 -3.38 -1.18 10.86
N VAL A 191 -2.99 -2.46 10.81
CA VAL A 191 -3.34 -3.41 11.88
C VAL A 191 -2.78 -2.96 13.22
N SER A 192 -1.52 -2.53 13.27
CA SER A 192 -0.91 -2.00 14.49
C SER A 192 -1.62 -0.74 14.99
N LEU A 193 -2.02 0.18 14.11
CA LEU A 193 -2.70 1.41 14.50
C LEU A 193 -4.02 1.15 15.24
N PHE A 194 -4.78 0.13 14.85
CA PHE A 194 -6.11 -0.14 15.41
C PHE A 194 -6.16 -1.31 16.39
N LYS A 195 -5.21 -2.25 16.34
CA LYS A 195 -5.21 -3.45 17.20
C LYS A 195 -4.09 -3.46 18.25
N ALA A 196 -3.06 -2.62 18.17
CA ALA A 196 -2.00 -2.63 19.17
C ALA A 196 -2.50 -2.03 20.51
N PRO A 197 -2.24 -2.70 21.65
CA PRO A 197 -2.46 -2.09 22.95
C PRO A 197 -1.50 -0.90 23.15
N LEU A 198 -1.98 0.17 23.79
CA LEU A 198 -1.13 1.32 24.12
C LEU A 198 0.01 0.88 25.07
N PRO A 199 1.19 1.53 25.01
CA PRO A 199 2.36 1.19 25.82
C PRO A 199 2.11 1.23 27.34
N SER A 200 1.02 1.87 27.79
CA SER A 200 0.69 2.07 29.21
C SER A 200 -0.35 1.09 29.77
N GLY A 201 -0.69 0.00 29.08
CA GLY A 201 -1.69 -0.96 29.56
C GLY A 201 -3.13 -0.42 29.56
N GLY A 202 -3.35 0.80 29.08
CA GLY A 202 -4.66 1.39 28.85
C GLY A 202 -5.31 0.77 27.61
N LYS A 203 -6.46 0.13 27.79
CA LYS A 203 -7.35 -0.30 26.70
C LYS A 203 -8.05 0.91 26.09
N ILE A 204 -7.32 1.74 25.38
CA ILE A 204 -7.94 2.58 24.35
C ILE A 204 -7.22 2.27 23.04
N PRO A 205 -7.44 1.08 22.43
CA PRO A 205 -7.37 1.05 20.98
C PRO A 205 -8.23 2.22 20.50
N ILE A 206 -7.74 3.03 19.55
CA ILE A 206 -8.61 4.02 18.91
C ILE A 206 -9.84 3.23 18.49
N ASP A 207 -10.99 3.45 19.13
CA ASP A 207 -12.19 2.66 18.85
C ASP A 207 -12.43 2.81 17.35
N LEU A 208 -12.24 1.71 16.63
CA LEU A 208 -12.30 1.71 15.18
C LEU A 208 -13.65 2.28 14.74
N ASN A 209 -14.72 2.03 15.50
CA ASN A 209 -16.03 2.60 15.23
C ASN A 209 -16.06 4.12 15.44
N PHE A 210 -15.40 4.63 16.48
CA PHE A 210 -15.24 6.07 16.69
C PHE A 210 -14.43 6.71 15.56
N TYR A 211 -13.30 6.11 15.17
CA TYR A 211 -12.45 6.60 14.09
C TYR A 211 -13.17 6.57 12.74
N LEU A 212 -13.84 5.47 12.41
CA LEU A 212 -14.64 5.32 11.20
C LEU A 212 -15.80 6.31 11.19
N LYS A 213 -16.48 6.57 12.32
CA LYS A 213 -17.52 7.61 12.41
C LYS A 213 -16.95 9.01 12.19
N LEU A 214 -15.82 9.32 12.82
CA LEU A 214 -15.15 10.61 12.68
C LEU A 214 -14.70 10.84 11.23
N ILE A 215 -14.08 9.83 10.61
CA ILE A 215 -13.68 9.88 9.21
C ILE A 215 -14.89 9.96 8.29
N THR A 216 -15.92 9.13 8.47
CA THR A 216 -17.15 9.18 7.67
C THR A 216 -17.76 10.58 7.71
N LYS A 217 -17.79 11.20 8.90
CA LYS A 217 -18.24 12.60 9.07
C LYS A 217 -17.32 13.60 8.38
N ALA A 218 -16.00 13.41 8.45
CA ALA A 218 -15.02 14.24 7.74
C ALA A 218 -15.19 14.10 6.21
N CYS A 219 -15.37 12.89 5.70
CA CYS A 219 -15.59 12.59 4.28
C CYS A 219 -16.91 13.17 3.75
N GLY A 220 -17.95 13.26 4.59
CA GLY A 220 -19.20 13.96 4.24
C GLY A 220 -19.09 15.48 4.26
N THR A 221 -18.14 16.03 5.02
CA THR A 221 -17.94 17.48 5.19
C THR A 221 -16.92 18.07 4.21
N ILE A 222 -15.86 17.31 3.90
CA ILE A 222 -14.77 17.75 3.03
C ILE A 222 -15.14 17.41 1.58
N ARG A 223 -15.51 18.44 0.80
CA ARG A 223 -15.57 18.31 -0.66
C ARG A 223 -14.14 18.31 -1.21
N TRP A 224 -13.76 17.22 -1.86
CA TRP A 224 -12.48 17.04 -2.54
C TRP A 224 -12.62 17.27 -4.03
#